data_AF-A0A8S0V0C6-F1
#
_entry.id   AF-A0A8S0V0C6-F1
#
_cell.length_a   1.000
_cell.length_b   1.000
_cell.length_c   1.000
_cell.angle_alpha   90.00
_cell.angle_beta   90.00
_cell.angle_gamma   90.00
#
_symmetry.space_group_name_H-M   'P 1'
#
loop_
_entity.id
_entity.type
_entity.pdbx_description
1 polymer ?
#
loop_
_entity_poly.entity_id
_entity_poly.type
_entity_poly.pdbx_seq_one_letter_code
_entity_poly.pdbx_strand_id
1 'polypeptide(L)' 'MPKQIHEIKDFLLTARRKDARSVKIKKSKDVVKFKVRCSKYLYTLCVFDPEKADKLKQSLPPGLSVQDL' A
#
# COMPACT_ATOMS: atom_id res chain seq x y z
N MET A 1 -16.89 0.43 -2.27
CA MET A 1 -16.38 -0.82 -1.66
C MET A 1 -14.86 -0.88 -1.79
N PRO A 2 -14.13 -1.24 -0.73
CA PRO A 2 -12.68 -1.44 -0.80
C PRO A 2 -12.33 -2.69 -1.64
N LYS A 3 -11.11 -2.73 -2.19
CA LYS A 3 -10.57 -3.88 -2.93
C LYS A 3 -9.31 -4.41 -2.25
N GLN A 4 -9.14 -5.72 -2.22
CA GLN A 4 -7.92 -6.35 -1.73
C GLN A 4 -7.02 -6.71 -2.91
N ILE A 5 -5.72 -6.47 -2.76
CA ILE A 5 -4.66 -6.92 -3.66
C ILE A 5 -3.87 -8.00 -2.91
N HIS A 6 -3.57 -9.10 -3.58
CA HIS A 6 -2.83 -10.22 -3.00
C HIS A 6 -1.34 -10.18 -3.37
N GLU A 7 -1.04 -9.74 -4.59
CA GLU A 7 0.32 -9.69 -5.12
C GLU A 7 1.01 -8.34 -4.91
N ILE A 8 2.28 -8.37 -4.50
CA ILE A 8 3.09 -7.15 -4.31
C ILE A 8 3.27 -6.41 -5.64
N LYS A 9 3.43 -7.15 -6.75
CA LYS A 9 3.62 -6.58 -8.08
C LYS A 9 2.43 -5.70 -8.48
N ASP A 10 1.21 -6.19 -8.29
CA ASP A 10 -0.02 -5.46 -8.61
C ASP A 10 -0.21 -4.25 -7.71
N PHE A 11 0.21 -4.36 -6.45
CA PHE A 11 0.20 -3.22 -5.53
C PHE A 11 1.15 -2.11 -6.00
N LEU A 12 2.37 -2.44 -6.40
CA LEU A 12 3.34 -1.45 -6.91
C LEU A 12 2.86 -0.80 -8.22
N LEU A 13 2.25 -1.57 -9.12
CA LEU A 13 1.61 -1.03 -10.32
C LEU A 13 0.47 -0.08 -9.95
N THR A 14 -0.34 -0.44 -8.95
CA THR A 14 -1.44 0.41 -8.48
C THR A 14 -0.94 1.71 -7.85
N ALA A 15 0.14 1.67 -7.07
CA ALA A 15 0.75 2.83 -6.44
C ALA A 15 1.37 3.82 -7.46
N ARG A 16 1.75 3.34 -8.65
CA ARG A 16 2.31 4.17 -9.73
C ARG A 16 1.26 4.76 -10.68
N ARG A 17 -0.02 4.42 -10.50
CA ARG A 17 -1.09 4.97 -11.35
C ARG A 17 -1.26 6.47 -11.14
N LYS A 18 -1.60 7.20 -12.21
CA LYS A 18 -1.88 8.64 -12.18
C LYS A 18 -3.00 9.03 -11.19
N ASP A 19 -3.94 8.12 -10.92
CA ASP A 19 -5.05 8.38 -10.01
C ASP A 19 -4.79 7.97 -8.56
N ALA A 20 -3.60 7.44 -8.24
CA ALA A 20 -3.17 7.18 -6.88
C ALA A 20 -2.86 8.50 -6.17
N ARG A 21 -3.47 8.73 -5.00
CA ARG A 21 -3.38 10.00 -4.25
C ARG A 21 -2.51 9.90 -3.01
N SER A 22 -2.64 8.80 -2.27
CA SER A 22 -1.87 8.58 -1.04
C SER A 22 -1.82 7.11 -0.66
N VAL A 23 -0.82 6.74 0.14
CA VAL A 23 -0.70 5.43 0.77
C VAL A 23 -0.76 5.61 2.27
N LYS A 24 -1.68 4.88 2.90
CA LYS A 24 -1.79 4.77 4.36
C LYS A 24 -1.23 3.42 4.79
N ILE A 25 -0.19 3.42 5.60
CA ILE A 25 0.44 2.20 6.13
C ILE A 25 -0.11 2.02 7.54
N LYS A 26 -0.95 1.01 7.73
CA LYS A 26 -1.45 0.66 9.07
C LYS A 26 -0.67 -0.54 9.60
N LYS A 27 0.08 -0.34 10.68
CA LYS A 27 0.74 -1.44 11.40
C LYS A 27 -0.24 -2.04 12.41
N SER A 28 -0.24 -3.35 12.54
CA SER A 28 -0.99 -4.13 13.54
C SER A 28 -0.08 -5.28 14.00
N LYS A 29 -0.42 -5.95 15.10
CA LYS A 29 0.47 -6.91 15.76
C LYS A 29 1.11 -7.93 14.80
N ASP A 30 0.30 -8.52 13.93
CA ASP A 30 0.73 -9.61 13.03
C ASP A 30 0.65 -9.24 11.54
N VAL A 31 0.22 -8.02 11.22
CA VAL A 31 -0.03 -7.63 9.83
C VAL A 31 0.21 -6.14 9.61
N VAL A 32 0.92 -5.82 8.54
CA VAL A 32 1.05 -4.47 8.01
C VAL A 32 0.14 -4.36 6.79
N LYS A 33 -0.78 -3.38 6.81
CA LYS A 33 -1.71 -3.13 5.72
C LYS A 33 -1.31 -1.87 4.96
N PHE A 34 -0.91 -2.03 3.70
CA PHE A 34 -0.64 -0.94 2.78
C PHE A 34 -1.93 -0.57 2.04
N LYS A 35 -2.45 0.62 2.30
CA LYS A 35 -3.74 1.08 1.77
C LYS A 35 -3.53 2.23 0.80
N VAL A 36 -3.55 1.95 -0.51
CA VAL A 36 -3.44 2.98 -1.55
C VAL A 36 -4.81 3.53 -1.92
N ARG A 37 -4.98 4.85 -1.78
CA ARG A 37 -6.19 5.56 -2.18
C ARG A 37 -6.09 5.96 -3.63
N CYS A 38 -6.94 5.39 -4.47
CA CYS A 38 -7.16 5.82 -5.85
C CYS A 38 -8.43 6.67 -5.95
N SER A 39 -8.80 7.11 -7.16
CA SER A 39 -10.02 7.89 -7.38
C SER A 39 -11.27 7.14 -6.92
N LYS A 40 -11.51 5.93 -7.44
CA LYS A 40 -12.74 5.16 -7.15
C LYS A 40 -12.61 4.23 -5.94
N TYR A 41 -11.47 3.57 -5.79
CA TYR A 41 -11.29 2.48 -4.82
C TYR A 41 -10.15 2.77 -3.85
N LEU A 42 -10.28 2.20 -2.64
CA LEU A 42 -9.17 1.99 -1.73
C LEU A 42 -8.67 0.57 -1.96
N TYR A 43 -7.42 0.41 -2.35
CA TYR A 43 -6.80 -0.90 -2.50
C TYR A 43 -5.95 -1.21 -1.28
N THR A 44 -6.07 -2.42 -0.75
CA THR A 44 -5.32 -2.85 0.44
C THR A 44 -4.49 -4.08 0.11
N LEU A 45 -3.19 -4.03 0.39
CA LEU A 45 -2.30 -5.19 0.45
C LEU A 45 -2.01 -5.49 1.93
N CYS A 46 -2.17 -6.75 2.32
CA CYS A 46 -1.82 -7.24 3.66
C CYS A 46 -0.49 -7.97 3.58
N VAL A 47 0.48 -7.56 4.40
CA VAL A 47 1.80 -8.20 4.50
C VAL A 47 2.01 -8.64 5.94
N PHE A 48 2.26 -9.93 6.15
CA PHE A 48 2.44 -10.54 7.47
C PHE A 48 3.91 -10.55 7.92
N ASP A 49 4.82 -10.45 6.96
CA ASP A 49 6.27 -10.45 7.19
C ASP A 49 6.77 -9.00 7.38
N PRO A 50 7.28 -8.63 8.57
CA PRO A 50 7.68 -7.26 8.87
C PRO A 50 8.87 -6.79 8.03
N GLU A 51 9.84 -7.66 7.73
CA GLU A 51 11.01 -7.30 6.93
C GLU A 51 10.59 -7.00 5.48
N LYS A 52 9.68 -7.80 4.92
CA LYS A 52 9.09 -7.52 3.60
C LYS A 52 8.29 -6.22 3.59
N ALA A 53 7.57 -5.92 4.67
CA ALA A 53 6.82 -4.68 4.78
C ALA A 53 7.76 -3.46 4.77
N ASP A 54 8.88 -3.50 5.49
CA ASP A 54 9.82 -2.38 5.52
C ASP A 54 10.52 -2.19 4.17
N LYS A 55 10.90 -3.28 3.48
CA LYS A 55 11.41 -3.22 2.08
C LYS A 55 10.38 -2.66 1.11
N LEU A 56 9.11 -3.03 1.27
CA LEU A 56 8.03 -2.52 0.43
C LEU A 56 7.79 -1.02 0.67
N LYS A 57 7.88 -0.56 1.92
CA LYS A 57 7.78 0.87 2.26
C LYS A 57 8.86 1.69 1.54
N GLN A 58 10.09 1.19 1.45
CA GLN A 58 11.18 1.83 0.71
C GLN A 58 10.98 1.82 -0.81
N SER A 59 10.23 0.85 -1.35
CA SER A 59 9.97 0.71 -2.78
C SER A 59 8.82 1.59 -3.29
N LEU A 60 8.14 2.32 -2.40
CA LEU A 60 7.05 3.21 -2.77
C LEU A 60 7.55 4.40 -3.60
N PRO A 61 6.75 4.88 -4.57
CA PRO A 61 7.14 6.02 -5.39
C PRO A 61 7.27 7.31 -4.54
N PRO A 62 8.35 8.09 -4.68
CA PRO A 62 8.66 9.23 -3.80
C PRO A 62 7.67 10.41 -3.94
N GLY A 63 6.95 10.51 -5.06
CA GLY A 63 5.94 11.54 -5.29
C GLY A 63 4.57 11.24 -4.66
N LEU A 64 4.40 10.09 -4.01
CA LEU A 64 3.13 9.68 -3.42
C LEU A 64 3.14 9.97 -1.92
N SER A 65 2.12 10.66 -1.41
CA SER A 65 2.03 10.98 0.01
C SER A 65 1.86 9.69 0.82
N VAL A 66 2.83 9.40 1.71
CA VAL A 66 2.82 8.26 2.62
C VAL A 66 2.47 8.73 4.03
N GLN A 67 1.47 8.10 4.64
CA GLN A 67 1.05 8.35 6.02
C GLN A 67 1.09 7.05 6.83
N ASP A 68 1.80 7.05 7.95
CA ASP A 68 1.79 5.95 8.92
C ASP A 68 0.59 6.10 9.90
N LEU A 69 -0.10 4.99 10.20
CA LEU A 69 -1.32 4.89 11.02
C LEU A 69 -1.30 3.73 12.02
#